data_AF-A0A225E7Q0-F1
#
_entry.id   AF-A0A225E7Q0-F1
#
_cell.length_a   1.000
_cell.length_b   1.000
_cell.length_c   1.000
_cell.angle_alpha   90.00
_cell.angle_beta   90.00
_cell.angle_gamma   90.00
#
_symmetry.space_group_name_H-M   'P 1'
#
loop_
_entity.id
_entity.type
_entity.pdbx_description
1 polymer ?
#
loop_
_entity_poly.entity_id
_entity_poly.type
_entity_poly.pdbx_seq_one_letter_code
_entity_poly.pdbx_strand_id
1 'polypeptide(L)'
;MPRAILMSWDAGHRRWQKMFRGTMYRVTCAQLGLHESKWSKELSYQTANTWWEAKRASLESETVAAHPHRARLDELARMRDASRAAGEHSDADEIADEMKRVEVAEPDDVVDATHDALMRALLTAFESGIDVHKLDTRKIAEMFGGETVWRDRAKRSSVVPVETSVEGYATRWVGDRRDEAIAGVRSNESADSLRRHLSVFVQFVGSANAVEVITADVWHRWYVHCAGQVVKRDASRAAGWSPDTASKIFGIARTFVRWLWERDAIAALPKNLNDKKHRFERPERTIPTFTNDEIRSMLGAARGVHRLLLLLMLNTGATQKDVADLLKTEVDLEAGRITRRRSKMSKRKAGRLVSYKLWPEVVSLLREYTNTDESEVRALTTKSGQPWVWTETTDAGKMRKSDNVATVFNTLKRKINVSAAGKSLKVFRKTSATRLKSNPVHRDLRFLFLGHSERSIADRHYAAADQSQLDAAVDWLLTQYGV
;
A
#
# COMPACT_ATOMS: atom_id res chain seq x y z
N MET A 1 37.72 -21.61 -3.51
CA MET A 1 36.63 -22.49 -3.99
C MET A 1 37.22 -23.46 -5.01
N PRO A 2 36.84 -24.75 -5.00
CA PRO A 2 37.30 -25.71 -6.01
C PRO A 2 36.90 -25.25 -7.42
N ARG A 3 37.83 -25.34 -8.38
CA ARG A 3 37.60 -24.93 -9.78
C ARG A 3 36.58 -25.90 -10.42
N ALA A 4 35.47 -25.38 -10.96
CA ALA A 4 34.46 -26.20 -11.63
C ALA A 4 34.95 -26.64 -13.03
N ILE A 5 35.21 -27.93 -13.20
CA ILE A 5 35.62 -28.53 -14.47
C ILE A 5 34.38 -29.22 -15.07
N LEU A 6 33.91 -28.77 -16.24
CA LEU A 6 32.67 -29.27 -16.84
C LEU A 6 32.87 -30.53 -17.69
N MET A 7 34.10 -30.77 -18.15
CA MET A 7 34.50 -31.85 -19.05
C MET A 7 35.54 -32.78 -18.41
N SER A 8 35.64 -34.03 -18.86
CA SER A 8 36.67 -34.97 -18.43
C SER A 8 37.93 -34.81 -19.28
N TRP A 9 39.11 -34.81 -18.66
CA TRP A 9 40.41 -34.71 -19.34
C TRP A 9 40.97 -36.09 -19.70
N ASP A 10 41.37 -36.27 -20.95
CA ASP A 10 42.07 -37.46 -21.48
C ASP A 10 43.53 -37.07 -21.70
N ALA A 11 44.39 -37.41 -20.73
CA ALA A 11 45.80 -37.02 -20.72
C ALA A 11 46.60 -37.65 -21.87
N GLY A 12 46.28 -38.89 -22.26
CA GLY A 12 46.98 -39.60 -23.34
C GLY A 12 46.83 -38.92 -24.69
N HIS A 13 45.68 -38.30 -24.93
CA HIS A 13 45.37 -37.63 -26.21
C HIS A 13 45.30 -36.11 -26.11
N ARG A 14 45.63 -35.53 -24.95
CA ARG A 14 45.61 -34.09 -24.66
C ARG A 14 44.30 -33.43 -25.11
N ARG A 15 43.16 -34.01 -24.74
CA ARG A 15 41.82 -33.58 -25.15
C ARG A 15 40.80 -33.60 -24.01
N TRP A 16 39.76 -32.80 -24.16
CA TRP A 16 38.60 -32.76 -23.27
C TRP A 16 37.44 -33.54 -23.89
N GLN A 17 36.68 -34.24 -23.06
CA GLN A 17 35.50 -34.99 -23.50
C GLN A 17 34.29 -34.85 -22.56
N LYS A 18 33.08 -34.87 -23.12
CA LYS A 18 31.82 -34.78 -22.37
C LYS A 18 30.74 -35.62 -23.04
N MET A 19 30.03 -36.42 -22.23
CA MET A 19 28.83 -37.14 -22.67
C MET A 19 27.63 -36.20 -22.58
N PHE A 20 26.86 -36.08 -23.65
CA PHE A 20 25.63 -35.29 -23.66
C PHE A 20 24.61 -35.95 -24.59
N ARG A 21 23.47 -36.34 -24.03
CA ARG A 21 22.36 -37.01 -24.74
C ARG A 21 22.81 -38.21 -25.58
N GLY A 22 23.59 -39.11 -24.98
CA GLY A 22 24.07 -40.33 -25.65
C GLY A 22 25.26 -40.15 -26.60
N THR A 23 25.64 -38.90 -26.93
CA THR A 23 26.75 -38.60 -27.84
C THR A 23 27.97 -38.09 -27.06
N MET A 24 29.15 -38.63 -27.38
CA MET A 24 30.42 -38.19 -26.82
C MET A 24 31.00 -37.04 -27.65
N TYR A 25 31.13 -35.85 -27.05
CA TYR A 25 31.79 -34.70 -27.66
C TYR A 25 33.23 -34.62 -27.18
N ARG A 26 34.18 -34.44 -28.11
CA ARG A 26 35.61 -34.34 -27.83
C ARG A 26 36.19 -33.09 -28.48
N VAL A 27 37.11 -32.43 -27.79
CA VAL A 27 37.86 -31.28 -28.32
C VAL A 27 39.32 -31.32 -27.85
N THR A 28 40.27 -31.25 -28.78
CA THR A 28 41.70 -31.23 -28.46
C THR A 28 42.17 -29.82 -28.06
N CYS A 29 43.26 -29.71 -27.31
CA CYS A 29 43.84 -28.38 -27.01
C CYS A 29 44.22 -27.60 -28.28
N ALA A 30 44.61 -28.28 -29.35
CA ALA A 30 44.87 -27.66 -30.65
C ALA A 30 43.59 -27.06 -31.27
N GLN A 31 42.45 -27.78 -31.23
CA GLN A 31 41.15 -27.28 -31.71
C GLN A 31 40.62 -26.09 -30.90
N LEU A 32 41.04 -25.98 -29.63
CA LEU A 32 40.77 -24.81 -28.78
C LEU A 32 41.68 -23.61 -29.06
N GLY A 33 42.63 -23.71 -30.01
CA GLY A 33 43.58 -22.64 -30.34
C GLY A 33 44.63 -22.39 -29.26
N LEU A 34 44.90 -23.38 -28.39
CA LEU A 34 45.90 -23.23 -27.34
C LEU A 34 47.31 -23.59 -27.85
N HIS A 35 48.30 -22.81 -27.45
CA HIS A 35 49.72 -23.11 -27.68
C HIS A 35 50.14 -24.40 -26.95
N GLU A 36 51.09 -25.17 -27.50
CA GLU A 36 51.50 -26.49 -26.96
C GLU A 36 51.95 -26.45 -25.49
N SER A 37 52.60 -25.36 -25.08
CA SER A 37 53.00 -25.14 -23.67
C SER A 37 51.82 -25.06 -22.70
N LYS A 38 50.59 -24.91 -23.20
CA LYS A 38 49.34 -24.86 -22.41
C LYS A 38 48.51 -26.14 -22.54
N TRP A 39 49.03 -27.21 -23.15
CA TRP A 39 48.32 -28.48 -23.31
C TRP A 39 48.34 -29.34 -22.03
N SER A 40 47.97 -28.74 -20.90
CA SER A 40 47.78 -29.41 -19.61
C SER A 40 46.34 -29.23 -19.13
N LYS A 41 45.90 -30.10 -18.22
CA LYS A 41 44.57 -30.03 -17.61
C LYS A 41 44.34 -28.68 -16.92
N GLU A 42 45.34 -28.19 -16.20
CA GLU A 42 45.26 -26.99 -15.38
C GLU A 42 45.20 -25.70 -16.20
N LEU A 43 45.83 -25.70 -17.39
CA LEU A 43 45.93 -24.52 -18.25
C LEU A 43 44.86 -24.45 -19.34
N SER A 44 44.21 -25.57 -19.68
CA SER A 44 43.25 -25.64 -20.79
C SER A 44 41.77 -25.72 -20.37
N TYR A 45 41.46 -25.99 -19.10
CA TYR A 45 40.08 -26.26 -18.68
C TYR A 45 39.10 -25.10 -18.90
N GLN A 46 39.54 -23.85 -18.80
CA GLN A 46 38.68 -22.68 -18.99
C GLN A 46 38.21 -22.58 -20.44
N THR A 47 39.13 -22.68 -21.38
CA THR A 47 38.83 -22.65 -22.82
C THR A 47 37.97 -23.84 -23.22
N ALA A 48 38.19 -25.01 -22.63
CA ALA A 48 37.36 -26.19 -22.84
C ALA A 48 35.93 -26.00 -22.30
N ASN A 49 35.78 -25.41 -21.11
CA ASN A 49 34.47 -25.08 -20.55
C ASN A 49 33.72 -24.08 -21.45
N THR A 50 34.38 -23.01 -21.90
CA THR A 50 33.77 -22.02 -22.82
C THR A 50 33.32 -22.68 -24.13
N TRP A 51 34.16 -23.53 -24.71
CA TRP A 51 33.80 -24.31 -25.90
C TRP A 51 32.60 -25.20 -25.65
N TRP A 52 32.56 -25.90 -24.51
CA TRP A 52 31.47 -26.79 -24.16
C TRP A 52 30.15 -26.03 -23.96
N GLU A 53 30.17 -24.88 -23.30
CA GLU A 53 28.98 -24.05 -23.12
C GLU A 53 28.43 -23.54 -24.45
N ALA A 54 29.29 -23.08 -25.35
CA ALA A 54 28.91 -22.68 -26.70
C ALA A 54 28.34 -23.87 -27.50
N LYS A 55 28.98 -25.04 -27.43
CA LYS A 55 28.52 -26.25 -28.11
C LYS A 55 27.18 -26.75 -27.55
N ARG A 56 27.02 -26.72 -26.23
CA ARG A 56 25.75 -27.08 -25.56
C ARG A 56 24.63 -26.13 -25.99
N ALA A 57 24.87 -24.82 -26.02
CA ALA A 57 23.87 -23.85 -26.46
C ALA A 57 23.44 -24.07 -27.92
N SER A 58 24.39 -24.39 -28.82
CA SER A 58 24.09 -24.76 -30.21
C SER A 58 23.25 -26.04 -30.30
N LEU A 59 23.60 -27.09 -29.54
CA LEU A 59 22.86 -28.35 -29.54
C LEU A 59 21.46 -28.20 -28.94
N GLU A 60 21.32 -27.40 -27.88
CA GLU A 60 20.03 -27.07 -27.27
C GLU A 60 19.18 -26.25 -28.25
N SER A 61 19.77 -25.28 -28.96
CA SER A 61 19.10 -24.51 -30.01
C SER A 61 18.61 -25.38 -31.17
N GLU A 62 19.43 -26.32 -31.66
CA GLU A 62 19.06 -27.26 -32.72
C GLU A 62 17.94 -28.21 -32.28
N THR A 63 17.97 -28.68 -31.04
CA THR A 63 16.90 -29.54 -30.50
C THR A 63 15.60 -28.76 -30.35
N VAL A 64 15.69 -27.52 -29.88
CA VAL A 64 14.54 -26.64 -29.69
C VAL A 64 13.90 -26.28 -31.03
N ALA A 65 14.69 -26.12 -32.09
CA ALA A 65 14.20 -25.85 -33.44
C ALA A 65 13.50 -27.07 -34.10
N ALA A 66 13.85 -28.29 -33.68
CA ALA A 66 13.33 -29.53 -34.28
C ALA A 66 12.06 -30.08 -33.60
N HIS A 67 11.50 -29.41 -32.58
CA HIS A 67 10.29 -29.90 -31.93
C HIS A 67 9.09 -29.80 -32.90
N PRO A 68 8.39 -30.90 -33.22
CA PRO A 68 7.32 -30.94 -34.24
C PRO A 68 6.20 -29.92 -33.94
N HIS A 69 5.94 -29.67 -32.66
CA HIS A 69 4.93 -28.69 -32.19
C HIS A 69 5.50 -27.34 -31.74
N ARG A 70 6.70 -26.93 -32.21
CA ARG A 70 7.36 -25.71 -31.72
C ARG A 70 6.49 -24.46 -31.84
N ALA A 71 5.85 -24.28 -32.99
CA ALA A 71 4.96 -23.14 -33.22
C ALA A 71 3.81 -23.08 -32.21
N ARG A 72 3.24 -24.25 -31.86
CA ARG A 72 2.16 -24.37 -30.88
C ARG A 72 2.63 -24.09 -29.46
N LEU A 73 3.80 -24.61 -29.07
CA LEU A 73 4.40 -24.33 -27.76
C LEU A 73 4.72 -22.84 -27.58
N ASP A 74 5.22 -22.18 -28.62
CA ASP A 74 5.50 -20.73 -28.60
C ASP A 74 4.22 -19.89 -28.52
N GLU A 75 3.10 -20.36 -29.08
CA GLU A 75 1.79 -19.74 -28.95
C GLU A 75 1.22 -19.92 -27.53
N LEU A 76 1.22 -21.15 -27.01
CA LEU A 76 0.75 -21.45 -25.65
C LEU A 76 1.58 -20.69 -24.60
N ALA A 77 2.89 -20.54 -24.80
CA ALA A 77 3.74 -19.73 -23.93
C ALA A 77 3.28 -18.26 -23.88
N ARG A 78 2.97 -17.66 -25.04
CA ARG A 78 2.43 -16.28 -25.10
C ARG A 78 1.08 -16.16 -24.42
N MET A 79 0.18 -17.14 -24.60
CA MET A 79 -1.14 -17.17 -23.96
C MET A 79 -1.04 -17.29 -22.44
N ARG A 80 -0.15 -18.15 -21.94
CA ARG A 80 0.11 -18.31 -20.50
C ARG A 80 0.59 -17.00 -19.89
N ASP A 81 1.55 -16.35 -20.53
CA ASP A 81 2.16 -15.13 -20.01
C ASP A 81 1.16 -13.96 -20.04
N ALA A 82 0.31 -13.89 -21.07
CA ALA A 82 -0.81 -12.94 -21.14
C ALA A 82 -1.84 -13.19 -20.01
N SER A 83 -2.20 -14.45 -19.74
CA SER A 83 -3.12 -14.83 -18.65
C SER A 83 -2.58 -14.42 -17.28
N ARG A 84 -1.28 -14.66 -17.03
CA ARG A 84 -0.61 -14.23 -15.79
C ARG A 84 -0.61 -12.72 -15.64
N ALA A 85 -0.37 -11.98 -16.72
CA ALA A 85 -0.40 -10.52 -16.71
C ALA A 85 -1.82 -9.98 -16.42
N ALA A 86 -2.86 -10.68 -16.87
CA ALA A 86 -4.26 -10.36 -16.59
C ALA A 86 -4.72 -10.77 -15.17
N GLY A 87 -3.91 -11.52 -14.42
CA GLY A 87 -4.28 -12.06 -13.09
C GLY A 87 -5.17 -13.32 -13.16
N GLU A 88 -5.30 -13.92 -14.34
CA GLU A 88 -6.05 -15.15 -14.60
C GLU A 88 -5.14 -16.36 -14.32
N HIS A 89 -4.81 -16.58 -13.05
CA HIS A 89 -3.85 -17.61 -12.66
C HIS A 89 -4.32 -19.05 -12.97
N SER A 90 -5.63 -19.32 -12.88
CA SER A 90 -6.19 -20.63 -13.24
C SER A 90 -5.96 -20.96 -14.72
N ASP A 91 -6.33 -20.02 -15.60
CA ASP A 91 -6.12 -20.14 -17.05
C ASP A 91 -4.64 -20.32 -17.38
N ALA A 92 -3.75 -19.59 -16.69
CA ALA A 92 -2.31 -19.73 -16.88
C ALA A 92 -1.78 -21.13 -16.49
N ASP A 93 -2.31 -21.72 -15.41
CA ASP A 93 -1.90 -23.06 -14.97
C ASP A 93 -2.43 -24.13 -15.93
N GLU A 94 -3.66 -23.97 -16.43
CA GLU A 94 -4.23 -24.86 -17.45
C GLU A 94 -3.46 -24.82 -18.77
N ILE A 95 -3.06 -23.63 -19.24
CA ILE A 95 -2.22 -23.48 -20.44
C ILE A 95 -0.85 -24.12 -20.20
N ALA A 96 -0.28 -24.00 -19.00
CA ALA A 96 0.98 -24.66 -18.66
C ALA A 96 0.86 -26.20 -18.69
N ASP A 97 -0.29 -26.75 -18.31
CA ASP A 97 -0.55 -28.20 -18.40
C ASP A 97 -0.83 -28.66 -19.85
N GLU A 98 -1.44 -27.81 -20.68
CA GLU A 98 -1.55 -28.05 -22.12
C GLU A 98 -0.18 -28.04 -22.81
N MET A 99 0.72 -27.11 -22.43
CA MET A 99 2.10 -27.09 -22.94
C MET A 99 2.83 -28.41 -22.65
N LYS A 100 2.67 -28.96 -21.43
CA LYS A 100 3.27 -30.26 -21.08
C LYS A 100 2.70 -31.40 -21.91
N ARG A 101 1.40 -31.36 -22.23
CA ARG A 101 0.75 -32.37 -23.11
C ARG A 101 1.28 -32.29 -24.54
N VAL A 102 1.38 -31.09 -25.11
CA VAL A 102 1.92 -30.86 -26.47
C VAL A 102 3.41 -31.19 -26.57
N GLU A 103 4.17 -31.02 -25.47
CA GLU A 103 5.59 -31.37 -25.40
C GLU A 103 5.85 -32.89 -25.47
N VAL A 104 4.87 -33.72 -25.10
CA VAL A 104 4.98 -35.20 -25.13
C VAL A 104 4.15 -35.87 -26.22
N ALA A 105 3.33 -35.11 -26.96
CA ALA A 105 2.48 -35.63 -28.02
C ALA A 105 3.30 -36.04 -29.26
N GLU A 106 2.92 -37.16 -29.88
CA GLU A 106 3.50 -37.54 -31.17
C GLU A 106 2.93 -36.64 -32.29
N PRO A 107 3.69 -36.40 -33.39
CA PRO A 107 3.30 -35.46 -34.45
C PRO A 107 1.91 -35.66 -35.04
N ASP A 108 1.40 -36.90 -35.01
CA ASP A 108 0.12 -37.30 -35.62
C ASP A 108 -1.08 -37.21 -34.65
N ASP A 109 -0.86 -36.93 -33.35
CA ASP A 109 -1.94 -36.92 -32.34
C ASP A 109 -2.67 -35.57 -32.21
N VAL A 110 -2.24 -34.53 -32.94
CA VAL A 110 -2.84 -33.20 -32.86
C VAL A 110 -3.92 -33.02 -33.94
N VAL A 111 -5.16 -33.36 -33.59
CA VAL A 111 -6.32 -33.13 -34.46
C VAL A 111 -6.67 -31.64 -34.48
N ASP A 112 -6.39 -30.98 -35.60
CA ASP A 112 -6.72 -29.57 -35.82
C ASP A 112 -8.24 -29.44 -36.07
N ALA A 113 -8.96 -28.86 -35.11
CA ALA A 113 -10.41 -28.69 -35.21
C ALA A 113 -10.74 -27.63 -36.28
N THR A 114 -11.11 -28.07 -37.48
CA THR A 114 -11.38 -27.18 -38.61
C THR A 114 -12.56 -26.23 -38.35
N HIS A 115 -12.49 -25.03 -38.93
CA HIS A 115 -13.52 -23.97 -38.87
C HIS A 115 -14.93 -24.44 -39.28
N ASP A 116 -15.03 -25.49 -40.10
CA ASP A 116 -16.29 -26.09 -40.54
C ASP A 116 -16.97 -26.96 -39.47
N ALA A 117 -16.20 -27.56 -38.56
CA ALA A 117 -16.74 -28.26 -37.39
C ALA A 117 -17.28 -27.26 -36.37
N LEU A 118 -16.61 -26.10 -36.24
CA LEU A 118 -17.00 -24.97 -35.41
C LEU A 118 -18.35 -24.38 -35.83
N MET A 119 -18.54 -24.10 -37.12
CA MET A 119 -19.80 -23.51 -37.62
C MET A 119 -20.99 -24.45 -37.44
N ARG A 120 -20.77 -25.77 -37.55
CA ARG A 120 -21.79 -26.79 -37.28
C ARG A 120 -22.14 -26.87 -35.79
N ALA A 121 -21.16 -26.80 -34.89
CA ALA A 121 -21.41 -26.80 -33.45
C ALA A 121 -22.14 -25.53 -32.98
N LEU A 122 -21.81 -24.36 -33.53
CA LEU A 122 -22.50 -23.10 -33.27
C LEU A 122 -23.96 -23.12 -33.73
N LEU A 123 -24.23 -23.61 -34.94
CA LEU A 123 -25.59 -23.75 -35.46
C LEU A 123 -26.41 -24.73 -34.58
N THR A 124 -25.83 -25.85 -34.18
CA THR A 124 -26.50 -26.85 -33.33
C THR A 124 -26.84 -26.29 -31.93
N ALA A 125 -25.93 -25.51 -31.32
CA ALA A 125 -26.16 -24.88 -30.02
C ALA A 125 -27.23 -23.78 -30.08
N PHE A 126 -27.26 -23.02 -31.18
CA PHE A 126 -28.26 -21.98 -31.42
C PHE A 126 -29.65 -22.58 -31.67
N GLU A 127 -29.74 -23.64 -32.47
CA GLU A 127 -30.97 -24.41 -32.72
C GLU A 127 -31.51 -25.08 -31.46
N SER A 128 -30.64 -25.41 -30.50
CA SER A 128 -31.02 -26.00 -29.22
C SER A 128 -31.40 -24.97 -28.14
N GLY A 129 -31.45 -23.68 -28.47
CA GLY A 129 -31.83 -22.61 -27.52
C GLY A 129 -30.83 -22.38 -26.39
N ILE A 130 -29.57 -22.81 -26.56
CA ILE A 130 -28.53 -22.65 -25.55
C ILE A 130 -27.99 -21.22 -25.61
N ASP A 131 -28.18 -20.47 -24.53
CA ASP A 131 -27.63 -19.12 -24.36
C ASP A 131 -26.11 -19.21 -24.16
N VAL A 132 -25.37 -19.04 -25.26
CA VAL A 132 -23.90 -19.13 -25.32
C VAL A 132 -23.20 -18.17 -24.36
N HIS A 133 -23.86 -17.08 -23.95
CA HIS A 133 -23.32 -16.11 -23.00
C HIS A 133 -23.38 -16.56 -21.54
N LYS A 134 -24.12 -17.64 -21.24
CA LYS A 134 -24.23 -18.24 -19.90
C LYS A 134 -23.43 -19.53 -19.73
N LEU A 135 -22.77 -20.00 -20.78
CA LEU A 135 -21.90 -21.16 -20.69
C LEU A 135 -20.60 -20.81 -19.97
N ASP A 136 -20.15 -21.73 -19.12
CA ASP A 136 -18.81 -21.69 -18.54
C ASP A 136 -17.76 -21.69 -19.66
N THR A 137 -16.72 -20.86 -19.51
CA THR A 137 -15.49 -20.83 -20.32
C THR A 137 -14.94 -22.21 -20.67
N ARG A 138 -15.08 -23.21 -19.78
CA ARG A 138 -14.68 -24.60 -20.06
C ARG A 138 -15.58 -25.29 -21.09
N LYS A 139 -16.90 -25.12 -20.99
CA LYS A 139 -17.86 -25.62 -22.00
C LYS A 139 -17.73 -24.87 -23.32
N ILE A 140 -17.40 -23.58 -23.26
CA ILE A 140 -17.11 -22.77 -24.45
C ILE A 140 -15.81 -23.27 -25.11
N ALA A 141 -14.74 -23.51 -24.35
CA ALA A 141 -13.49 -24.05 -24.88
C ALA A 141 -13.64 -25.47 -25.45
N GLU A 142 -14.44 -26.33 -24.80
CA GLU A 142 -14.81 -27.67 -25.28
C GLU A 142 -15.68 -27.63 -26.55
N MET A 143 -16.61 -26.67 -26.66
CA MET A 143 -17.51 -26.55 -27.81
C MET A 143 -16.91 -25.79 -29.00
N PHE A 144 -15.97 -24.86 -28.78
CA PHE A 144 -15.53 -23.89 -29.79
C PHE A 144 -14.02 -23.91 -30.09
N GLY A 145 -13.28 -24.83 -29.46
CA GLY A 145 -11.82 -24.89 -29.55
C GLY A 145 -11.17 -23.68 -28.86
N GLY A 146 -10.34 -23.93 -27.85
CA GLY A 146 -9.72 -22.86 -27.04
C GLY A 146 -9.06 -21.76 -27.87
N GLU A 147 -8.52 -22.10 -29.05
CA GLU A 147 -7.80 -21.19 -29.94
C GLU A 147 -8.64 -20.00 -30.45
N THR A 148 -9.96 -20.17 -30.64
CA THR A 148 -10.83 -19.13 -31.20
C THR A 148 -11.14 -18.02 -30.19
N VAL A 149 -11.36 -18.40 -28.93
CA VAL A 149 -11.54 -17.47 -27.80
C VAL A 149 -10.27 -16.66 -27.55
N TRP A 150 -9.11 -17.31 -27.72
CA TRP A 150 -7.81 -16.65 -27.61
C TRP A 150 -7.50 -15.70 -28.76
N ARG A 151 -7.85 -16.04 -30.01
CA ARG A 151 -7.72 -15.10 -31.15
C ARG A 151 -8.63 -13.87 -31.00
N ASP A 152 -9.83 -14.01 -30.44
CA ASP A 152 -10.71 -12.88 -30.15
C ASP A 152 -10.17 -12.02 -29.00
N ARG A 153 -9.65 -12.63 -27.92
CA ARG A 153 -8.92 -11.91 -26.85
C ARG A 153 -7.68 -11.17 -27.39
N ALA A 154 -6.90 -11.81 -28.28
CA ALA A 154 -5.72 -11.21 -28.90
C ALA A 154 -6.07 -10.07 -29.86
N LYS A 155 -7.18 -10.18 -30.62
CA LYS A 155 -7.70 -9.10 -31.47
C LYS A 155 -8.24 -7.92 -30.66
N ARG A 156 -8.74 -8.16 -29.44
CA ARG A 156 -9.21 -7.11 -28.52
C ARG A 156 -8.09 -6.41 -27.76
N SER A 157 -6.89 -6.99 -27.70
CA SER A 157 -5.68 -6.30 -27.24
C SER A 157 -5.14 -5.34 -28.31
N SER A 158 -5.94 -4.34 -28.71
CA SER A 158 -5.34 -3.14 -29.26
C SER A 158 -4.44 -2.57 -28.16
N VAL A 159 -3.13 -2.49 -28.40
CA VAL A 159 -2.18 -1.91 -27.46
C VAL A 159 -2.62 -0.46 -27.21
N VAL A 160 -3.26 -0.23 -26.06
CA VAL A 160 -3.64 1.10 -25.63
C VAL A 160 -2.33 1.85 -25.32
N PRO A 161 -2.07 2.99 -25.97
CA PRO A 161 -0.91 3.81 -25.63
C PRO A 161 -0.89 4.09 -24.13
N VAL A 162 0.28 3.93 -23.50
CA VAL A 162 0.45 4.08 -22.03
C VAL A 162 -0.09 5.42 -21.57
N GLU A 163 0.08 6.47 -22.36
CA GLU A 163 -0.41 7.82 -22.10
C GLU A 163 -1.94 7.84 -21.96
N THR A 164 -2.67 7.10 -22.78
CA THR A 164 -4.14 7.03 -22.77
C THR A 164 -4.71 5.97 -21.82
N SER A 165 -3.85 5.14 -21.23
CA SER A 165 -4.26 4.10 -20.29
C SER A 165 -4.64 4.65 -18.92
N VAL A 166 -5.42 3.87 -18.16
CA VAL A 166 -5.77 4.17 -16.76
C VAL A 166 -4.52 4.36 -15.90
N GLU A 167 -3.49 3.54 -16.10
CA GLU A 167 -2.22 3.65 -15.37
C GLU A 167 -1.45 4.92 -15.72
N GLY A 168 -1.38 5.30 -17.00
CA GLY A 168 -0.71 6.52 -17.43
C GLY A 168 -1.34 7.78 -16.83
N TYR A 169 -2.68 7.85 -16.81
CA TYR A 169 -3.38 8.95 -16.15
C TYR A 169 -3.26 8.91 -14.63
N ALA A 170 -3.34 7.74 -14.01
CA ALA A 170 -3.17 7.60 -12.56
C ALA A 170 -1.78 8.03 -12.11
N THR A 171 -0.74 7.68 -12.88
CA THR A 171 0.65 8.09 -12.64
C THR A 171 0.79 9.61 -12.70
N ARG A 172 0.24 10.25 -13.73
CA ARG A 172 0.22 11.72 -13.85
C ARG A 172 -0.51 12.39 -12.69
N TRP A 173 -1.70 11.89 -12.34
CA TRP A 173 -2.46 12.42 -11.20
C TRP A 173 -1.73 12.30 -9.87
N VAL A 174 -1.09 11.15 -9.61
CA VAL A 174 -0.27 10.95 -8.40
C VAL A 174 0.95 11.86 -8.40
N GLY A 175 1.57 12.10 -9.57
CA GLY A 175 2.63 13.10 -9.77
C GLY A 175 2.18 14.49 -9.31
N ASP A 176 1.07 14.99 -9.86
CA ASP A 176 0.49 16.29 -9.48
C ASP A 176 0.27 16.40 -7.95
N ARG A 177 -0.27 15.34 -7.33
CA ARG A 177 -0.52 15.28 -5.88
C ARG A 177 0.76 15.23 -5.04
N ARG A 178 1.85 14.69 -5.59
CA ARG A 178 3.19 14.68 -4.97
C ARG A 178 3.82 16.07 -5.06
N ASP A 179 3.68 16.73 -6.19
CA ASP A 179 4.19 18.09 -6.39
C ASP A 179 3.50 19.08 -5.45
N GLU A 180 2.17 18.94 -5.27
CA GLU A 180 1.42 19.66 -4.21
C GLU A 180 2.00 19.44 -2.81
N ALA A 181 2.52 18.24 -2.52
CA ALA A 181 3.08 17.91 -1.22
C ALA A 181 4.49 18.50 -1.04
N ILE A 182 5.30 18.49 -2.10
CA ILE A 182 6.60 19.18 -2.15
C ILE A 182 6.42 20.69 -1.95
N ALA A 183 5.43 21.27 -2.62
CA ALA A 183 5.05 22.67 -2.47
C ALA A 183 4.40 23.00 -1.10
N GLY A 184 4.18 21.99 -0.24
CA GLY A 184 3.61 22.18 1.09
C GLY A 184 2.10 22.46 1.13
N VAL A 185 1.41 22.42 -0.01
CA VAL A 185 -0.05 22.54 -0.13
C VAL A 185 -0.74 21.31 0.49
N ARG A 186 -0.11 20.14 0.33
CA ARG A 186 -0.56 18.85 0.87
C ARG A 186 0.50 18.24 1.79
N SER A 187 0.12 17.31 2.66
CA SER A 187 1.10 16.52 3.42
C SER A 187 1.58 15.30 2.61
N ASN A 188 2.85 14.92 2.76
CA ASN A 188 3.42 13.72 2.14
C ASN A 188 2.63 12.44 2.49
N GLU A 189 2.16 12.31 3.74
CA GLU A 189 1.31 11.19 4.17
C GLU A 189 -0.02 11.16 3.39
N SER A 190 -0.61 12.33 3.09
CA SER A 190 -1.82 12.38 2.29
C SER A 190 -1.54 11.98 0.84
N ALA A 191 -0.42 12.38 0.25
CA ALA A 191 -0.05 12.01 -1.11
C ALA A 191 0.20 10.50 -1.25
N ASP A 192 0.96 9.89 -0.32
CA ASP A 192 1.17 8.44 -0.33
C ASP A 192 -0.14 7.66 -0.10
N SER A 193 -0.99 8.13 0.82
CA SER A 193 -2.30 7.50 1.01
C SER A 193 -3.18 7.59 -0.24
N LEU A 194 -3.09 8.67 -1.03
CA LEU A 194 -3.81 8.81 -2.30
C LEU A 194 -3.32 7.77 -3.30
N ARG A 195 -2.00 7.67 -3.50
CA ARG A 195 -1.37 6.68 -4.39
C ARG A 195 -1.79 5.25 -4.04
N ARG A 196 -1.64 4.83 -2.78
CA ARG A 196 -1.96 3.46 -2.34
C ARG A 196 -3.44 3.12 -2.46
N HIS A 197 -4.34 4.09 -2.28
CA HIS A 197 -5.77 3.83 -2.41
C HIS A 197 -6.23 3.87 -3.86
N LEU A 198 -5.65 4.76 -4.69
CA LEU A 198 -5.95 4.82 -6.11
C LEU A 198 -5.48 3.55 -6.84
N SER A 199 -4.34 2.97 -6.47
CA SER A 199 -3.83 1.75 -7.12
C SER A 199 -4.81 0.58 -7.05
N VAL A 200 -5.64 0.50 -5.99
CA VAL A 200 -6.70 -0.52 -5.88
C VAL A 200 -7.77 -0.33 -6.96
N PHE A 201 -8.16 0.93 -7.23
CA PHE A 201 -9.12 1.24 -8.28
C PHE A 201 -8.52 1.00 -9.68
N VAL A 202 -7.26 1.40 -9.90
CA VAL A 202 -6.55 1.14 -11.16
C VAL A 202 -6.46 -0.36 -11.44
N GLN A 203 -6.10 -1.16 -10.44
CA GLN A 203 -6.07 -2.61 -10.56
C GLN A 203 -7.46 -3.21 -10.84
N PHE A 204 -8.51 -2.68 -10.21
CA PHE A 204 -9.89 -3.11 -10.46
C PHE A 204 -10.36 -2.82 -11.89
N VAL A 205 -10.07 -1.61 -12.40
CA VAL A 205 -10.45 -1.23 -13.76
C VAL A 205 -9.59 -1.94 -14.81
N GLY A 206 -8.35 -2.27 -14.47
CA GLY A 206 -7.32 -2.80 -15.37
C GLY A 206 -6.37 -1.68 -15.80
N SER A 207 -5.08 -1.80 -15.45
CA SER A 207 -4.08 -0.75 -15.65
C SER A 207 -3.86 -0.39 -17.12
N ALA A 208 -3.89 -1.39 -18.00
CA ALA A 208 -3.69 -1.26 -19.44
C ALA A 208 -4.95 -0.83 -20.22
N ASN A 209 -6.12 -0.78 -19.58
CA ASN A 209 -7.34 -0.36 -20.27
C ASN A 209 -7.29 1.14 -20.59
N ALA A 210 -7.95 1.54 -21.67
CA ALA A 210 -8.19 2.94 -21.98
C ALA A 210 -9.12 3.58 -20.92
N VAL A 211 -8.94 4.85 -20.58
CA VAL A 211 -9.72 5.51 -19.51
C VAL A 211 -11.22 5.61 -19.81
N GLU A 212 -11.61 5.55 -21.08
CA GLU A 212 -12.98 5.61 -21.58
C GLU A 212 -13.84 4.44 -21.10
N VAL A 213 -13.22 3.34 -20.65
CA VAL A 213 -13.95 2.21 -20.04
C VAL A 213 -14.64 2.61 -18.74
N ILE A 214 -14.25 3.72 -18.11
CA ILE A 214 -14.82 4.20 -16.85
C ILE A 214 -16.21 4.81 -17.08
N THR A 215 -17.20 3.94 -17.23
CA THR A 215 -18.61 4.31 -17.43
C THR A 215 -19.40 4.28 -16.11
N ALA A 216 -20.70 4.62 -16.19
CA ALA A 216 -21.62 4.47 -15.05
C ALA A 216 -21.73 3.01 -14.56
N ASP A 217 -21.65 2.03 -15.47
CA ASP A 217 -21.67 0.61 -15.11
C ASP A 217 -20.40 0.21 -14.35
N VAL A 218 -19.21 0.54 -14.89
CA VAL A 218 -17.93 0.24 -14.22
C VAL A 218 -17.88 0.90 -12.85
N TRP A 219 -18.39 2.13 -12.71
CA TRP A 219 -18.48 2.80 -11.42
C TRP A 219 -19.41 2.08 -10.44
N HIS A 220 -20.54 1.55 -10.90
CA HIS A 220 -21.43 0.75 -10.06
C HIS A 220 -20.76 -0.56 -9.63
N ARG A 221 -20.12 -1.28 -10.56
CA ARG A 221 -19.35 -2.50 -10.24
C ARG A 221 -18.22 -2.22 -9.26
N TRP A 222 -17.57 -1.06 -9.35
CA TRP A 222 -16.57 -0.63 -8.38
C TRP A 222 -17.17 -0.43 -6.98
N TYR A 223 -18.36 0.17 -6.88
CA TYR A 223 -19.08 0.27 -5.61
C TYR A 223 -19.39 -1.13 -5.03
N VAL A 224 -19.94 -2.03 -5.85
CA VAL A 224 -20.25 -3.42 -5.44
C VAL A 224 -18.99 -4.14 -4.98
N HIS A 225 -17.86 -3.96 -5.67
CA HIS A 225 -16.56 -4.50 -5.25
C HIS A 225 -16.15 -3.98 -3.86
N CYS A 226 -16.20 -2.66 -3.65
CA CYS A 226 -15.87 -2.06 -2.36
C CYS A 226 -16.79 -2.55 -1.24
N ALA A 227 -18.10 -2.69 -1.52
CA ALA A 227 -19.07 -3.20 -0.56
C ALA A 227 -18.82 -4.68 -0.24
N GLY A 228 -18.49 -5.50 -1.24
CA GLY A 228 -18.07 -6.89 -1.06
C GLY A 228 -16.83 -7.02 -0.19
N GLN A 229 -15.87 -6.09 -0.27
CA GLN A 229 -14.71 -6.06 0.63
C GLN A 229 -15.08 -5.72 2.09
N VAL A 230 -16.17 -4.97 2.31
CA VAL A 230 -16.71 -4.75 3.66
C VAL A 230 -17.34 -6.02 4.19
N VAL A 231 -18.18 -6.70 3.39
CA VAL A 231 -18.80 -7.98 3.77
C VAL A 231 -17.74 -9.04 4.09
N LYS A 232 -16.67 -9.15 3.30
CA LYS A 232 -15.53 -10.04 3.59
C LYS A 232 -14.89 -9.76 4.95
N ARG A 233 -14.83 -8.49 5.37
CA ARG A 233 -14.29 -8.11 6.68
C ARG A 233 -15.17 -8.55 7.82
N ASP A 234 -16.48 -8.48 7.65
CA ASP A 234 -17.44 -8.88 8.66
C ASP A 234 -17.36 -10.39 8.92
N ALA A 235 -17.07 -11.18 7.87
CA ALA A 235 -16.73 -12.59 8.00
C ALA A 235 -15.33 -12.83 8.63
N SER A 236 -14.32 -12.05 8.23
CA SER A 236 -12.96 -12.14 8.79
C SER A 236 -12.24 -10.79 8.79
N ARG A 237 -11.82 -10.34 9.98
CA ARG A 237 -11.17 -9.03 10.17
C ARG A 237 -9.91 -8.83 9.31
N ALA A 238 -9.25 -9.92 8.88
CA ALA A 238 -8.05 -9.90 8.04
C ALA A 238 -8.35 -9.91 6.52
N ALA A 239 -9.53 -10.37 6.10
CA ALA A 239 -9.83 -10.65 4.69
C ALA A 239 -10.45 -9.48 3.90
N GLY A 240 -10.73 -8.34 4.54
CA GLY A 240 -11.47 -7.24 3.92
C GLY A 240 -11.26 -5.86 4.53
N TRP A 241 -12.02 -4.89 4.05
CA TRP A 241 -11.89 -3.47 4.39
C TRP A 241 -12.91 -3.00 5.42
N SER A 242 -12.50 -2.11 6.31
CA SER A 242 -13.49 -1.42 7.16
C SER A 242 -14.34 -0.47 6.31
N PRO A 243 -15.58 -0.14 6.74
CA PRO A 243 -16.38 0.87 6.03
C PRO A 243 -15.67 2.21 5.86
N ASP A 244 -14.84 2.62 6.84
CA ASP A 244 -14.01 3.82 6.76
C ASP A 244 -12.93 3.72 5.67
N THR A 245 -12.34 2.54 5.50
CA THR A 245 -11.33 2.26 4.48
C THR A 245 -11.96 2.27 3.09
N ALA A 246 -13.07 1.52 2.90
CA ALA A 246 -13.82 1.48 1.65
C ALA A 246 -14.29 2.89 1.24
N SER A 247 -14.86 3.65 2.19
CA SER A 247 -15.29 5.04 1.96
C SER A 247 -14.14 5.95 1.50
N LYS A 248 -12.93 5.79 2.06
CA LYS A 248 -11.75 6.56 1.63
C LYS A 248 -11.27 6.14 0.24
N ILE A 249 -11.13 4.84 -0.01
CA ILE A 249 -10.70 4.29 -1.30
C ILE A 249 -11.65 4.75 -2.41
N PHE A 250 -12.95 4.58 -2.20
CA PHE A 250 -14.00 5.00 -3.12
C PHE A 250 -14.01 6.52 -3.34
N GLY A 251 -13.84 7.30 -2.27
CA GLY A 251 -13.77 8.76 -2.36
C GLY A 251 -12.56 9.26 -3.16
N ILE A 252 -11.42 8.57 -3.06
CA ILE A 252 -10.20 8.88 -3.82
C ILE A 252 -10.38 8.55 -5.30
N ALA A 253 -10.91 7.36 -5.61
CA ALA A 253 -11.27 6.99 -6.97
C ALA A 253 -12.23 8.03 -7.58
N ARG A 254 -13.23 8.50 -6.81
CA ARG A 254 -14.17 9.55 -7.25
C ARG A 254 -13.45 10.85 -7.63
N THR A 255 -12.47 11.28 -6.83
CA THR A 255 -11.69 12.50 -7.15
C THR A 255 -10.82 12.33 -8.39
N PHE A 256 -10.30 11.13 -8.64
CA PHE A 256 -9.55 10.82 -9.85
C PHE A 256 -10.44 10.82 -11.09
N VAL A 257 -11.60 10.14 -11.04
CA VAL A 257 -12.57 10.12 -12.17
C VAL A 257 -13.06 11.53 -12.51
N ARG A 258 -13.31 12.38 -11.51
CA ARG A 258 -13.67 13.78 -11.75
C ARG A 258 -12.55 14.54 -12.46
N TRP A 259 -11.30 14.34 -12.03
CA TRP A 259 -10.14 14.96 -12.67
C TRP A 259 -9.91 14.48 -14.11
N LEU A 260 -10.22 13.22 -14.43
CA LEU A 260 -10.18 12.72 -15.81
C LEU A 260 -11.16 13.50 -16.69
N TRP A 261 -12.38 13.70 -16.20
CA TRP A 261 -13.40 14.48 -16.90
C TRP A 261 -13.01 15.95 -17.05
N GLU A 262 -12.44 16.57 -16.00
CA GLU A 262 -11.95 17.97 -16.04
C GLU A 262 -10.80 18.19 -17.04
N ARG A 263 -10.14 17.12 -17.51
CA ARG A 263 -9.05 17.15 -18.51
C ARG A 263 -9.47 16.58 -19.86
N ASP A 264 -10.78 16.42 -20.09
CA ASP A 264 -11.36 15.85 -21.31
C ASP A 264 -10.81 14.44 -21.66
N ALA A 265 -10.28 13.71 -20.67
CA ALA A 265 -9.77 12.35 -20.83
C ALA A 265 -10.90 11.31 -20.91
N ILE A 266 -12.08 11.65 -20.39
CA ILE A 266 -13.31 10.89 -20.59
C ILE A 266 -14.41 11.85 -21.05
N ALA A 267 -15.18 11.43 -22.07
CA ALA A 267 -16.18 12.30 -22.68
C ALA A 267 -17.37 12.63 -21.74
N ALA A 268 -17.73 11.71 -20.85
CA ALA A 268 -18.88 11.87 -19.97
C ALA A 268 -18.58 11.40 -18.55
N LEU A 269 -18.98 12.23 -17.57
CA LEU A 269 -18.90 11.87 -16.16
C LEU A 269 -19.94 10.76 -15.83
N PRO A 270 -19.56 9.68 -15.12
CA PRO A 270 -20.52 8.65 -14.70
C PRO A 270 -21.72 9.25 -13.95
N LYS A 271 -22.94 9.02 -14.46
CA LYS A 271 -24.18 9.63 -13.92
C LYS A 271 -24.41 9.29 -12.44
N ASN A 272 -23.92 8.14 -11.98
CA ASN A 272 -24.01 7.64 -10.60
C ASN A 272 -22.78 7.95 -9.72
N LEU A 273 -21.88 8.84 -10.18
CA LEU A 273 -20.65 9.19 -9.44
C LEU A 273 -20.93 9.68 -8.01
N ASN A 274 -22.02 10.44 -7.86
CA ASN A 274 -22.47 11.05 -6.59
C ASN A 274 -23.75 10.41 -6.03
N ASP A 275 -24.11 9.20 -6.46
CA ASP A 275 -25.32 8.53 -5.96
C ASP A 275 -25.25 8.37 -4.43
N LYS A 276 -26.32 8.76 -3.73
CA LYS A 276 -26.45 8.63 -2.28
C LYS A 276 -26.49 7.17 -1.83
N LYS A 277 -26.89 6.24 -2.71
CA LYS A 277 -26.85 4.79 -2.47
C LYS A 277 -25.43 4.25 -2.39
N HIS A 278 -24.46 4.90 -3.05
CA HIS A 278 -23.05 4.52 -2.99
C HIS A 278 -22.36 5.00 -1.70
N ARG A 279 -22.90 4.57 -0.56
CA ARG A 279 -22.38 4.85 0.79
C ARG A 279 -22.06 3.56 1.52
N PHE A 280 -21.11 3.65 2.45
CA PHE A 280 -20.73 2.55 3.33
C PHE A 280 -21.19 2.91 4.73
N GLU A 281 -22.12 2.14 5.26
CA GLU A 281 -22.64 2.34 6.61
C GLU A 281 -21.53 2.13 7.64
N ARG A 282 -21.49 3.01 8.64
CA ARG A 282 -20.51 2.94 9.72
C ARG A 282 -21.27 2.46 10.95
N PRO A 283 -20.89 1.30 11.52
CA PRO A 283 -21.52 0.89 12.77
C PRO A 283 -21.27 1.98 13.82
N GLU A 284 -22.26 2.19 14.67
CA GLU A 284 -22.08 3.06 15.83
C GLU A 284 -20.96 2.48 16.69
N ARG A 285 -19.93 3.30 16.96
CA ARG A 285 -18.77 2.88 17.74
C ARG A 285 -18.75 3.66 19.03
N THR A 286 -18.83 2.94 20.15
CA THR A 286 -18.49 3.50 21.45
C THR A 286 -17.09 4.10 21.39
N ILE A 287 -16.97 5.38 21.74
CA ILE A 287 -15.68 6.06 21.74
C ILE A 287 -14.86 5.45 22.89
N PRO A 288 -13.72 4.78 22.63
CA PRO A 288 -12.92 4.25 23.70
C PRO A 288 -12.40 5.41 24.56
N THR A 289 -12.49 5.26 25.87
CA THR A 289 -11.92 6.14 26.90
C THR A 289 -11.15 5.31 27.92
N PHE A 290 -10.22 5.94 28.62
CA PHE A 290 -9.56 5.34 29.79
C PHE A 290 -10.38 5.61 31.05
N THR A 291 -10.43 4.62 31.94
CA THR A 291 -10.92 4.82 33.31
C THR A 291 -9.89 5.61 34.14
N ASN A 292 -10.30 6.10 35.31
CA ASN A 292 -9.37 6.77 36.22
C ASN A 292 -8.24 5.84 36.67
N ASP A 293 -8.57 4.60 37.01
CA ASP A 293 -7.58 3.64 37.51
C ASP A 293 -6.58 3.27 36.42
N GLU A 294 -7.02 3.09 35.18
CA GLU A 294 -6.10 2.87 34.06
C GLU A 294 -5.14 4.05 33.86
N ILE A 295 -5.62 5.28 33.98
CA ILE A 295 -4.78 6.49 33.89
C ILE A 295 -3.78 6.51 35.05
N ARG A 296 -4.23 6.30 36.29
CA ARG A 296 -3.36 6.26 37.47
C ARG A 296 -2.30 5.18 37.36
N SER A 297 -2.67 3.96 36.95
CA SER A 297 -1.73 2.86 36.73
C SER A 297 -0.72 3.20 35.64
N MET A 298 -1.14 3.80 34.53
CA MET A 298 -0.23 4.22 33.46
C MET A 298 0.73 5.31 33.91
N LEU A 299 0.23 6.34 34.60
CA LEU A 299 1.04 7.43 35.09
C LEU A 299 2.02 6.94 36.16
N GLY A 300 1.57 6.11 37.12
CA GLY A 300 2.42 5.54 38.17
C GLY A 300 3.52 4.61 37.62
N ALA A 301 3.28 3.94 36.50
CA ALA A 301 4.29 3.12 35.84
C ALA A 301 5.24 3.93 34.94
N ALA A 302 4.82 5.09 34.46
CA ALA A 302 5.64 5.99 33.64
C ALA A 302 6.59 6.81 34.53
N ARG A 303 7.83 7.03 34.05
CA ARG A 303 8.85 7.81 34.76
C ARG A 303 9.47 8.86 33.85
N GLY A 304 9.98 9.94 34.45
CA GLY A 304 10.69 11.02 33.76
C GLY A 304 9.95 11.55 32.54
N VAL A 305 10.67 11.72 31.43
CA VAL A 305 10.09 12.24 30.17
C VAL A 305 8.88 11.44 29.68
N HIS A 306 8.81 10.13 29.92
CA HIS A 306 7.65 9.33 29.48
C HIS A 306 6.38 9.72 30.24
N ARG A 307 6.51 10.02 31.54
CA ARG A 307 5.40 10.52 32.36
C ARG A 307 4.96 11.90 31.89
N LEU A 308 5.93 12.78 31.63
CA LEU A 308 5.68 14.11 31.06
C LEU A 308 4.87 14.05 29.76
N LEU A 309 5.26 13.18 28.81
CA LEU A 309 4.57 13.03 27.53
C LEU A 309 3.08 12.66 27.71
N LEU A 310 2.77 11.73 28.63
CA LEU A 310 1.39 11.33 28.91
C LEU A 310 0.59 12.43 29.62
N LEU A 311 1.19 13.09 30.60
CA LEU A 311 0.54 14.19 31.32
C LEU A 311 0.23 15.37 30.39
N LEU A 312 1.15 15.75 29.50
CA LEU A 312 0.89 16.79 28.49
C LEU A 312 -0.32 16.46 27.63
N MET A 313 -0.49 15.20 27.21
CA MET A 313 -1.65 14.77 26.41
C MET A 313 -2.96 14.83 27.19
N LEU A 314 -2.95 14.57 28.51
CA LEU A 314 -4.13 14.69 29.37
C LEU A 314 -4.48 16.15 29.66
N ASN A 315 -3.46 16.95 30.01
CA ASN A 315 -3.56 18.32 30.47
C ASN A 315 -3.95 19.27 29.33
N THR A 316 -3.43 19.07 28.12
CA THR A 316 -3.64 19.99 26.97
C THR A 316 -4.50 19.39 25.86
N GLY A 317 -4.90 18.12 26.00
CA GLY A 317 -5.57 17.39 24.92
C GLY A 317 -4.69 17.20 23.68
N ALA A 318 -3.37 17.38 23.77
CA ALA A 318 -2.45 17.22 22.65
C ALA A 318 -2.45 15.79 22.06
N THR A 319 -2.22 15.67 20.76
CA THR A 319 -1.81 14.38 20.16
C THR A 319 -0.31 14.18 20.30
N GLN A 320 0.19 12.97 20.06
CA GLN A 320 1.64 12.73 20.14
C GLN A 320 2.47 13.63 19.22
N LYS A 321 1.90 14.02 18.06
CA LYS A 321 2.55 14.94 17.12
C LYS A 321 2.55 16.37 17.66
N ASP A 322 1.48 16.79 18.32
CA ASP A 322 1.43 18.10 18.96
C ASP A 322 2.52 18.17 20.05
N VAL A 323 2.60 17.17 20.93
CA VAL A 323 3.64 17.09 21.98
C VAL A 323 5.06 17.11 21.38
N ALA A 324 5.31 16.30 20.35
CA ALA A 324 6.63 16.27 19.69
C ALA A 324 6.99 17.58 18.95
N ASP A 325 6.00 18.37 18.55
CA ASP A 325 6.19 19.65 17.87
C ASP A 325 6.22 20.86 18.81
N LEU A 326 6.05 20.65 20.13
CA LEU A 326 6.03 21.74 21.10
C LEU A 326 7.31 22.57 20.99
N LEU A 327 7.17 23.88 20.77
CA LEU A 327 8.31 24.79 20.66
C LEU A 327 8.64 25.41 22.02
N LYS A 328 9.91 25.77 22.25
CA LYS A 328 10.33 26.45 23.47
C LYS A 328 9.57 27.76 23.69
N THR A 329 9.36 28.52 22.62
CA THR A 329 8.61 29.79 22.63
C THR A 329 7.12 29.64 22.94
N GLU A 330 6.57 28.42 22.89
CA GLU A 330 5.19 28.13 23.27
C GLU A 330 5.04 27.79 24.77
N VAL A 331 6.16 27.62 25.49
CA VAL A 331 6.21 27.19 26.89
C VAL A 331 6.62 28.35 27.79
N ASP A 332 5.72 28.77 28.67
CA ASP A 332 6.00 29.74 29.73
C ASP A 332 6.02 29.00 31.07
N LEU A 333 7.22 28.66 31.54
CA LEU A 333 7.40 27.90 32.78
C LEU A 333 7.19 28.75 34.04
N GLU A 334 7.29 30.08 33.93
CA GLU A 334 7.06 31.00 35.04
C GLU A 334 5.57 31.17 35.29
N ALA A 335 4.80 31.42 34.24
CA ALA A 335 3.35 31.46 34.31
C ALA A 335 2.71 30.06 34.42
N GLY A 336 3.48 29.00 34.16
CA GLY A 336 2.99 27.62 34.14
C GLY A 336 1.98 27.38 33.02
N ARG A 337 2.29 27.84 31.79
CA ARG A 337 1.37 27.78 30.65
C ARG A 337 2.02 27.24 29.38
N ILE A 338 1.20 26.65 28.52
CA ILE A 338 1.53 26.42 27.10
C ILE A 338 0.55 27.20 26.24
N THR A 339 1.05 28.11 25.41
CA THR A 339 0.21 28.88 24.47
C THR A 339 0.54 28.48 23.05
N ARG A 340 -0.37 27.77 22.38
CA ARG A 340 -0.07 27.21 21.06
C ARG A 340 -1.27 26.99 20.16
N ARG A 341 -0.95 26.84 18.86
CA ARG A 341 -1.86 26.27 17.87
C ARG A 341 -1.58 24.79 17.73
N ARG A 342 -2.61 24.02 17.37
CA ARG A 342 -2.45 22.61 17.04
C ARG A 342 -1.51 22.43 15.84
N SER A 343 -0.59 21.47 15.85
CA SER A 343 0.41 21.27 14.78
C SER A 343 -0.20 21.10 13.40
N LYS A 344 -1.35 20.41 13.30
CA LYS A 344 -2.06 20.25 12.01
C LYS A 344 -2.53 21.59 11.42
N MET A 345 -2.74 22.60 12.27
CA MET A 345 -3.28 23.91 11.92
C MET A 345 -2.24 25.03 11.99
N SER A 346 -0.99 24.74 12.39
CA SER A 346 0.04 25.77 12.58
C SER A 346 0.32 26.58 11.32
N LYS A 347 0.30 25.92 10.14
CA LYS A 347 0.46 26.58 8.83
C LYS A 347 -0.74 27.42 8.39
N ARG A 348 -1.89 27.30 9.06
CA ARG A 348 -3.12 28.01 8.68
C ARG A 348 -3.39 29.15 9.66
N LYS A 349 -3.54 30.37 9.14
CA LYS A 349 -3.92 31.56 9.94
C LYS A 349 -5.21 31.35 10.75
N ALA A 350 -6.10 30.46 10.30
CA ALA A 350 -7.38 30.16 10.94
C ALA A 350 -7.33 29.15 12.12
N GLY A 351 -6.14 28.64 12.52
CA GLY A 351 -6.05 27.77 13.69
C GLY A 351 -6.31 28.52 15.01
N ARG A 352 -7.12 27.97 15.92
CA ARG A 352 -7.34 28.60 17.24
C ARG A 352 -6.06 28.55 18.07
N LEU A 353 -5.61 29.70 18.59
CA LEU A 353 -4.55 29.79 19.59
C LEU A 353 -5.17 29.52 20.96
N VAL A 354 -4.59 28.60 21.73
CA VAL A 354 -5.13 28.20 23.04
C VAL A 354 -4.01 28.30 24.07
N SER A 355 -4.28 28.94 25.20
CA SER A 355 -3.38 29.00 26.34
C SER A 355 -3.85 28.01 27.41
N TYR A 356 -3.09 26.94 27.62
CA TYR A 356 -3.38 25.90 28.60
C TYR A 356 -2.63 26.20 29.89
N LYS A 357 -3.36 26.31 31.00
CA LYS A 357 -2.77 26.19 32.34
C LYS A 357 -2.16 24.79 32.51
N LEU A 358 -0.94 24.72 33.03
CA LEU A 358 -0.27 23.46 33.28
C LEU A 358 -0.47 23.00 34.71
N TRP A 359 -0.57 21.68 34.89
CA TRP A 359 -0.55 21.10 36.23
C TRP A 359 0.83 21.27 36.87
N PRO A 360 0.93 21.40 38.21
CA PRO A 360 2.21 21.61 38.88
C PRO A 360 3.27 20.57 38.52
N GLU A 361 2.87 19.30 38.44
CA GLU A 361 3.78 18.22 38.05
C GLU A 361 4.27 18.35 36.60
N VAL A 362 3.42 18.83 35.69
CA VAL A 362 3.81 19.07 34.29
C VAL A 362 4.84 20.19 34.22
N VAL A 363 4.67 21.27 34.98
CA VAL A 363 5.64 22.37 35.06
C VAL A 363 6.98 21.86 35.60
N SER A 364 6.96 21.08 36.70
CA SER A 364 8.16 20.49 37.29
C SER A 364 8.91 19.60 36.29
N LEU A 365 8.20 18.68 35.64
CA LEU A 365 8.81 17.80 34.65
C LEU A 365 9.28 18.55 33.39
N LEU A 366 8.58 19.60 32.95
CA LEU A 366 9.07 20.42 31.85
C LEU A 366 10.36 21.14 32.23
N ARG A 367 10.48 21.68 33.45
CA ARG A 367 11.75 22.29 33.91
C ARG A 367 12.91 21.29 33.87
N GLU A 368 12.66 20.02 34.19
CA GLU A 368 13.66 18.95 34.17
C GLU A 368 14.02 18.47 32.75
N TYR A 369 13.03 18.29 31.87
CA TYR A 369 13.21 17.61 30.58
C TYR A 369 13.16 18.52 29.36
N THR A 370 12.97 19.84 29.52
CA THR A 370 13.05 20.78 28.40
C THR A 370 14.46 20.78 27.83
N ASN A 371 14.57 20.72 26.51
CA ASN A 371 15.85 20.76 25.83
C ASN A 371 16.55 22.11 26.13
N THR A 372 17.78 22.06 26.62
CA THR A 372 18.58 23.26 26.97
C THR A 372 19.43 23.76 25.80
N ASP A 373 19.58 22.99 24.71
CA ASP A 373 20.36 23.39 23.54
C ASP A 373 19.70 24.57 22.81
N GLU A 374 20.32 25.75 22.87
CA GLU A 374 19.81 27.00 22.27
C GLU A 374 19.56 26.89 20.76
N SER A 375 20.29 26.01 20.06
CA SER A 375 20.12 25.81 18.62
C SER A 375 18.84 25.03 18.27
N GLU A 376 18.29 24.27 19.22
CA GLU A 376 17.06 23.51 19.03
C GLU A 376 15.83 24.34 19.44
N VAL A 377 14.87 24.41 18.52
CA VAL A 377 13.63 25.19 18.67
C VAL A 377 12.57 24.41 19.47
N ARG A 378 12.67 23.08 19.48
CA ARG A 378 11.72 22.19 20.18
C ARG A 378 11.98 22.15 21.67
N ALA A 379 10.89 22.20 22.43
CA ALA A 379 10.93 22.05 23.88
C ALA A 379 11.34 20.63 24.29
N LEU A 380 10.94 19.60 23.53
CA LEU A 380 11.20 18.20 23.86
C LEU A 380 11.82 17.45 22.69
N THR A 381 12.99 16.85 22.93
CA THR A 381 13.70 15.97 22.00
C THR A 381 14.03 14.64 22.67
N THR A 382 14.40 13.65 21.87
CA THR A 382 14.95 12.38 22.37
C THR A 382 16.39 12.59 22.84
N LYS A 383 16.97 11.58 23.51
CA LYS A 383 18.38 11.63 23.95
C LYS A 383 19.39 11.88 22.82
N SER A 384 19.04 11.52 21.58
CA SER A 384 19.86 11.77 20.39
C SER A 384 19.56 13.11 19.71
N GLY A 385 18.83 14.01 20.37
CA GLY A 385 18.42 15.31 19.82
C GLY A 385 17.30 15.23 18.78
N GLN A 386 16.84 14.04 18.39
CA GLN A 386 15.81 13.89 17.36
C GLN A 386 14.40 14.16 17.89
N PRO A 387 13.45 14.63 17.06
CA PRO A 387 12.05 14.77 17.46
C PRO A 387 11.43 13.44 17.90
N TRP A 388 10.53 13.49 18.89
CA TRP A 388 9.82 12.29 19.36
C TRP A 388 8.90 11.65 18.32
N VAL A 389 8.36 12.47 17.40
CA VAL A 389 7.55 12.03 16.28
C VAL A 389 7.98 12.80 15.04
N TRP A 390 8.43 12.09 14.02
CA TRP A 390 8.84 12.69 12.75
C TRP A 390 8.35 11.87 11.56
N THR A 391 8.25 12.55 10.43
CA THR A 391 7.94 11.94 9.14
C THR A 391 8.74 12.69 8.10
N GLU A 392 9.50 11.93 7.33
CA GLU A 392 10.40 12.44 6.31
C GLU A 392 10.12 11.72 5.00
N THR A 393 10.37 12.36 3.88
CA THR A 393 10.35 11.72 2.57
C THR A 393 11.77 11.72 2.06
N THR A 394 12.33 10.53 1.83
CA THR A 394 13.67 10.38 1.27
C THR A 394 13.69 10.92 -0.17
N ASP A 395 14.87 11.21 -0.71
CA ASP A 395 15.05 11.61 -2.12
C ASP A 395 14.42 10.61 -3.10
N ALA A 396 14.44 9.32 -2.78
CA ALA A 396 13.77 8.26 -3.55
C ALA A 396 12.22 8.29 -3.47
N GLY A 397 11.61 9.29 -2.84
CA GLY A 397 10.16 9.41 -2.66
C GLY A 397 9.56 8.47 -1.62
N LYS A 398 10.37 7.68 -0.91
CA LYS A 398 9.89 6.77 0.14
C LYS A 398 9.68 7.55 1.45
N MET A 399 8.49 7.41 2.03
CA MET A 399 8.19 8.00 3.33
C MET A 399 8.80 7.16 4.46
N ARG A 400 9.57 7.81 5.34
CA ARG A 400 10.03 7.27 6.63
C ARG A 400 9.28 7.98 7.75
N LYS A 401 8.97 7.25 8.81
CA LYS A 401 8.33 7.82 10.00
C LYS A 401 8.83 7.11 11.25
N SER A 402 8.91 7.86 12.34
CA SER A 402 9.07 7.31 13.68
C SER A 402 8.09 7.96 14.63
N ASP A 403 7.53 7.16 15.55
CA ASP A 403 6.65 7.60 16.62
C ASP A 403 7.15 6.95 17.93
N ASN A 404 8.18 7.57 18.52
CA ASN A 404 8.80 7.05 19.74
C ASN A 404 7.85 7.16 20.93
N VAL A 405 6.92 8.13 20.92
CA VAL A 405 5.87 8.25 21.94
C VAL A 405 4.97 7.02 21.93
N ALA A 406 4.51 6.59 20.75
CA ALA A 406 3.71 5.37 20.61
C ALA A 406 4.47 4.11 21.04
N THR A 407 5.76 4.01 20.72
CA THR A 407 6.61 2.89 21.13
C THR A 407 6.72 2.79 22.65
N VAL A 408 7.01 3.90 23.32
CA VAL A 408 7.06 3.97 24.79
C VAL A 408 5.71 3.62 25.41
N PHE A 409 4.63 4.21 24.88
CA PHE A 409 3.29 3.94 25.36
C PHE A 409 2.90 2.46 25.25
N ASN A 410 3.16 1.82 24.11
CA ASN A 410 2.85 0.40 23.90
C ASN A 410 3.66 -0.49 24.84
N THR A 411 4.90 -0.10 25.17
CA THR A 411 5.71 -0.80 26.17
C THR A 411 5.13 -0.67 27.57
N LEU A 412 4.73 0.55 27.99
CA LEU A 412 4.05 0.78 29.26
C LEU A 412 2.75 -0.02 29.34
N LYS A 413 1.93 0.03 28.29
CA LYS A 413 0.65 -0.69 28.20
C LYS A 413 0.82 -2.20 28.40
N ARG A 414 1.82 -2.81 27.77
CA ARG A 414 2.16 -4.23 27.97
C ARG A 414 2.58 -4.51 29.42
N LYS A 415 3.40 -3.64 30.01
CA LYS A 415 3.91 -3.79 31.38
C LYS A 415 2.80 -3.82 32.43
N ILE A 416 1.76 -3.01 32.27
CA ILE A 416 0.66 -2.90 33.24
C ILE A 416 -0.57 -3.73 32.87
N ASN A 417 -0.47 -4.57 31.84
CA ASN A 417 -1.55 -5.43 31.36
C ASN A 417 -2.89 -4.71 31.05
N VAL A 418 -2.85 -3.45 30.61
CA VAL A 418 -4.07 -2.74 30.18
C VAL A 418 -4.51 -3.29 28.82
N SER A 419 -5.76 -3.77 28.75
CA SER A 419 -6.32 -4.45 27.57
C SER A 419 -5.95 -3.76 26.25
N ALA A 420 -5.37 -4.55 25.34
CA ALA A 420 -4.83 -4.08 24.07
C ALA A 420 -5.89 -3.47 23.15
N ALA A 421 -7.15 -3.88 23.26
CA ALA A 421 -8.19 -3.58 22.28
C ALA A 421 -8.62 -2.09 22.30
N GLY A 422 -8.40 -1.39 21.19
CA GLY A 422 -8.99 -0.06 20.92
C GLY A 422 -8.38 1.15 21.66
N LYS A 423 -7.59 0.93 22.72
CA LYS A 423 -6.97 2.01 23.52
C LYS A 423 -5.58 2.40 23.01
N SER A 424 -5.55 3.29 22.02
CA SER A 424 -4.32 3.92 21.49
C SER A 424 -4.00 5.23 22.22
N LEU A 425 -2.80 5.79 22.03
CA LEU A 425 -2.40 7.09 22.61
C LEU A 425 -3.41 8.23 22.38
N LYS A 426 -4.05 8.28 21.19
CA LYS A 426 -5.06 9.29 20.87
C LYS A 426 -6.30 9.22 21.78
N VAL A 427 -6.46 8.13 22.54
CA VAL A 427 -7.54 7.96 23.51
C VAL A 427 -7.32 8.83 24.76
N PHE A 428 -6.09 9.24 25.11
CA PHE A 428 -5.86 10.21 26.20
C PHE A 428 -6.61 11.52 25.92
N ARG A 429 -6.36 12.11 24.74
CA ARG A 429 -7.08 13.29 24.24
C ARG A 429 -8.60 13.10 24.23
N LYS A 430 -9.08 11.93 23.76
CA LYS A 430 -10.52 11.62 23.75
C LYS A 430 -11.10 11.49 25.16
N THR A 431 -10.32 10.98 26.11
CA THR A 431 -10.75 10.77 27.49
C THR A 431 -10.98 12.12 28.17
N SER A 432 -10.01 13.04 28.11
CA SER A 432 -10.20 14.41 28.64
C SER A 432 -11.37 15.11 27.95
N ALA A 433 -11.47 15.05 26.61
CA ALA A 433 -12.57 15.70 25.90
C ALA A 433 -13.95 15.11 26.22
N THR A 434 -14.06 13.79 26.40
CA THR A 434 -15.32 13.13 26.75
C THR A 434 -15.74 13.48 28.17
N ARG A 435 -14.79 13.56 29.11
CA ARG A 435 -15.05 14.02 30.48
C ARG A 435 -15.55 15.44 30.53
N LEU A 436 -14.88 16.35 29.82
CA LEU A 436 -15.35 17.72 29.68
C LEU A 436 -16.77 17.76 29.12
N LYS A 437 -17.04 17.03 28.03
CA LYS A 437 -18.37 16.93 27.41
C LYS A 437 -19.45 16.46 28.41
N SER A 438 -19.12 15.50 29.28
CA SER A 438 -20.05 14.95 30.26
C SER A 438 -20.24 15.83 31.50
N ASN A 439 -19.39 16.83 31.72
CA ASN A 439 -19.51 17.77 32.84
C ASN A 439 -20.44 18.94 32.44
N PRO A 440 -21.55 19.20 33.17
CA PRO A 440 -22.50 20.27 32.84
C PRO A 440 -21.88 21.67 32.74
N VAL A 441 -20.86 21.97 33.57
CA VAL A 441 -20.19 23.27 33.64
C VAL A 441 -19.17 23.44 32.51
N HIS A 442 -18.43 22.37 32.17
CA HIS A 442 -17.30 22.46 31.24
C HIS A 442 -17.57 21.90 29.83
N ARG A 443 -18.78 21.41 29.54
CA ARG A 443 -19.13 20.72 28.29
C ARG A 443 -18.79 21.48 27.02
N ASP A 444 -18.95 22.80 27.03
CA ASP A 444 -18.82 23.64 25.84
C ASP A 444 -17.36 24.05 25.58
N LEU A 445 -16.50 23.93 26.60
CA LEU A 445 -15.06 24.17 26.51
C LEU A 445 -14.32 23.06 25.77
N ARG A 446 -14.94 21.89 25.53
CA ARG A 446 -14.28 20.74 24.89
C ARG A 446 -13.64 21.08 23.54
N PHE A 447 -14.24 21.99 22.76
CA PHE A 447 -13.71 22.35 21.43
C PHE A 447 -12.53 23.31 21.54
N LEU A 448 -12.60 24.26 22.49
CA LEU A 448 -11.49 25.13 22.85
C LEU A 448 -10.31 24.31 23.38
N PHE A 449 -10.55 23.41 24.35
CA PHE A 449 -9.56 22.49 24.90
C PHE A 449 -8.89 21.62 23.82
N LEU A 450 -9.61 21.25 22.77
CA LEU A 450 -9.06 20.47 21.66
C LEU A 450 -8.33 21.32 20.61
N GLY A 451 -8.34 22.66 20.72
CA GLY A 451 -7.83 23.57 19.70
C GLY A 451 -8.48 23.34 18.34
N HIS A 452 -9.76 22.98 18.31
CA HIS A 452 -10.52 22.85 17.07
C HIS A 452 -10.85 24.25 16.53
N SER A 453 -10.84 24.39 15.20
CA SER A 453 -11.33 25.61 14.56
C SER A 453 -12.81 25.80 14.87
N GLU A 454 -13.18 27.05 15.10
CA GLU A 454 -14.57 27.49 15.27
C GLU A 454 -15.39 27.05 14.06
N ARG A 455 -16.46 26.30 14.31
CA ARG A 455 -17.24 25.67 13.23
C ARG A 455 -18.24 26.63 12.63
N SER A 456 -18.78 27.53 13.45
CA SER A 456 -19.76 28.54 13.05
C SER A 456 -19.18 29.95 13.07
N ILE A 457 -19.87 30.88 12.39
CA ILE A 457 -19.60 32.32 12.49
C ILE A 457 -19.88 32.79 13.93
N ALA A 458 -20.88 32.19 14.61
CA ALA A 458 -21.20 32.52 15.98
C ALA A 458 -20.03 32.20 16.94
N ASP A 459 -19.40 31.03 16.76
CA ASP A 459 -18.21 30.64 17.53
C ASP A 459 -17.04 31.61 17.33
N ARG A 460 -16.91 32.19 16.12
CA ARG A 460 -15.85 33.15 15.77
C ARG A 460 -16.01 34.52 16.42
N HIS A 461 -17.24 35.02 16.48
CA HIS A 461 -17.51 36.41 16.85
C HIS A 461 -18.06 36.57 18.26
N TYR A 462 -18.66 35.54 18.86
CA TYR A 462 -19.39 35.67 20.13
C TYR A 462 -18.94 34.71 21.23
N ALA A 463 -18.14 33.68 20.91
CA ALA A 463 -17.65 32.70 21.88
C ALA A 463 -16.18 32.96 22.29
N ALA A 464 -15.90 34.18 22.74
CA ALA A 464 -14.70 34.47 23.53
C ALA A 464 -14.84 33.77 24.88
N ALA A 465 -14.68 32.45 24.88
CA ALA A 465 -14.68 31.64 26.08
C ALA A 465 -13.59 32.18 27.01
N ASP A 466 -14.01 32.50 28.24
CA ASP A 466 -13.13 33.08 29.24
C ASP A 466 -12.01 32.09 29.56
N GLN A 467 -10.76 32.58 29.50
CA GLN A 467 -9.58 31.80 29.84
C GLN A 467 -9.68 31.22 31.25
N SER A 468 -10.34 31.92 32.17
CA SER A 468 -10.60 31.45 33.54
C SER A 468 -11.42 30.14 33.56
N GLN A 469 -12.39 30.00 32.65
CA GLN A 469 -13.23 28.81 32.56
C GLN A 469 -12.45 27.62 32.02
N LEU A 470 -11.56 27.84 31.05
CA LEU A 470 -10.67 26.78 30.56
C LEU A 470 -9.70 26.34 31.65
N ASP A 471 -9.13 27.28 32.40
CA ASP A 471 -8.22 26.99 33.51
C ASP A 471 -8.91 26.16 34.59
N ALA A 472 -10.13 26.56 34.99
CA ALA A 472 -10.95 25.80 35.94
C ALA A 472 -11.29 24.38 35.40
N ALA A 473 -11.55 24.24 34.11
CA ALA A 473 -11.82 22.95 33.48
C ALA A 473 -10.58 22.04 33.48
N VAL A 474 -9.39 22.62 33.28
CA VAL A 474 -8.12 21.90 33.33
C VAL A 474 -7.76 21.48 34.76
N ASP A 475 -8.00 22.34 35.75
CA ASP A 475 -7.85 22.00 37.17
C ASP A 475 -8.86 20.91 37.58
N TRP A 476 -10.10 21.00 37.11
CA TRP A 476 -11.08 19.94 37.32
C TRP A 476 -10.59 18.60 36.76
N LEU A 477 -10.03 18.56 35.55
CA LEU A 477 -9.45 17.33 34.98
C LEU A 477 -8.32 16.74 35.86
N LEU A 478 -7.49 17.58 36.48
CA LEU A 478 -6.45 17.15 37.44
C LEU A 478 -7.08 16.33 38.58
N THR A 479 -8.13 16.88 39.20
CA THR A 479 -8.85 16.21 40.30
C THR A 479 -9.44 14.87 39.85
N GLN A 480 -9.94 14.78 38.61
CA GLN A 480 -10.53 13.55 38.10
C GLN A 480 -9.50 12.43 37.95
N TYR A 481 -8.28 12.75 37.58
CA TYR A 481 -7.22 11.77 37.43
C TYR A 481 -6.53 11.43 38.75
N GLY A 482 -6.62 12.30 39.76
CA GLY A 482 -5.98 12.11 41.06
C GLY A 482 -4.46 12.12 40.92
N VAL A 483 -3.96 13.09 40.16
CA VAL A 483 -2.54 13.33 39.88
C VAL A 483 -2.07 14.53 40.69
#